data_AF-A0A0M0JRT1-F1
#
_entry.id   AF-A0A0M0JRT1-F1
#
_cell.length_a   1.000
_cell.length_b   1.000
_cell.length_c   1.000
_cell.angle_alpha   90.00
_cell.angle_beta   90.00
_cell.angle_gamma   90.00
#
_symmetry.space_group_name_H-M   'P 1'
#
loop_
_entity.id
_entity.type
_entity.pdbx_description
1 polymer ?
#
loop_
_entity_poly.entity_id
_entity_poly.type
_entity_poly.pdbx_seq_one_letter_code
_entity_poly.pdbx_strand_id
1 'polypeptide(L)'
;MSIPYSLQPLETYFTRANELSGPHPYVAHHLRLFAVELAMKMKGPDANQFLLTQMDILEKEKGTVEPPLYQPPLCPDPNWKPPPPPPPPEAPPVAAAGAADASDGRNGSTADGTGASDTKPEEAAASASSSKGMFSFLSKQPPNPSLDAAKEGAANLSIAGDPKPPPSTEAPKPPMITPHKVAATPQQALRTLALDLYERGRQADKPDTFPSPSTSWGVSEAPKIARCLHASAVILDALKHFEPTLPAELERYQTAAHRRSVQLGGQINSAFKLKEGEPISLKWRPADMAAATPLPLPPPLFPSVPRS
;
A
#
# COMPACT_ATOMS: atom_id res chain seq x y z
N MET A 1 -33.14 -2.79 -21.14
CA MET A 1 -32.26 -2.93 -22.32
C MET A 1 -31.26 -4.01 -22.01
N SER A 2 -31.16 -5.05 -22.83
CA SER A 2 -30.13 -6.08 -22.68
C SER A 2 -28.76 -5.53 -23.06
N ILE A 3 -27.73 -5.84 -22.27
CA ILE A 3 -26.35 -5.42 -22.54
C ILE A 3 -25.78 -6.31 -23.64
N PRO A 4 -25.14 -5.77 -24.70
CA PRO A 4 -24.49 -6.57 -25.73
C PRO A 4 -23.42 -7.51 -25.14
N TYR A 5 -23.26 -8.70 -25.71
CA TYR A 5 -22.32 -9.71 -25.20
C TYR A 5 -20.88 -9.20 -25.12
N SER A 6 -20.46 -8.35 -26.07
CA SER A 6 -19.13 -7.72 -26.08
C SER A 6 -18.88 -6.78 -24.89
N LEU A 7 -19.94 -6.33 -24.22
CA LEU A 7 -19.90 -5.43 -23.06
C LEU A 7 -20.29 -6.12 -21.75
N GLN A 8 -20.44 -7.46 -21.72
CA GLN A 8 -20.76 -8.20 -20.49
C GLN A 8 -19.86 -7.88 -19.30
N PRO A 9 -18.52 -7.72 -19.46
CA PRO A 9 -17.66 -7.35 -18.34
C PRO A 9 -18.01 -6.02 -17.66
N LEU A 10 -18.78 -5.15 -18.35
CA LEU A 10 -19.21 -3.85 -17.85
C LEU A 10 -20.60 -3.86 -17.20
N GLU A 11 -21.29 -5.01 -17.22
CA GLU A 11 -22.65 -5.16 -16.68
C GLU A 11 -22.74 -4.72 -15.22
N THR A 12 -21.76 -5.08 -14.38
CA THR A 12 -21.74 -4.69 -12.97
C THR A 12 -21.74 -3.16 -12.78
N TYR A 13 -21.04 -2.41 -13.64
CA TYR A 13 -21.00 -0.95 -13.55
C TYR A 13 -22.35 -0.32 -13.93
N PHE A 14 -22.97 -0.79 -15.01
CA PHE A 14 -24.27 -0.28 -15.45
C PHE A 14 -25.39 -0.63 -14.46
N THR A 15 -25.41 -1.86 -13.93
CA THR A 15 -26.36 -2.29 -12.90
C THR A 15 -26.21 -1.43 -11.65
N ARG A 16 -24.97 -1.23 -11.17
CA ARG A 16 -24.72 -0.41 -9.98
C ARG A 16 -25.06 1.06 -10.21
N ALA A 17 -24.82 1.60 -11.39
CA ALA A 17 -25.22 2.97 -11.74
C ALA A 17 -26.75 3.12 -11.70
N ASN A 18 -27.51 2.11 -12.18
CA ASN A 18 -28.97 2.12 -12.11
C ASN A 18 -29.48 2.06 -10.66
N GLU A 19 -28.88 1.22 -9.80
CA GLU A 19 -29.21 1.16 -8.37
C GLU A 19 -28.97 2.50 -7.65
N LEU A 20 -27.87 3.18 -8.01
CA LEU A 20 -27.47 4.45 -7.38
C LEU A 20 -28.20 5.67 -7.96
N SER A 21 -28.91 5.54 -9.07
CA SER A 21 -29.57 6.66 -9.76
C SER A 21 -30.60 7.39 -8.88
N GLY A 22 -31.22 6.68 -7.95
CA GLY A 22 -32.10 7.26 -6.93
C GLY A 22 -31.34 7.93 -5.77
N PRO A 23 -30.60 7.16 -4.93
CA PRO A 23 -30.03 7.70 -3.70
C PRO A 23 -28.83 8.64 -3.94
N HIS A 24 -28.04 8.41 -4.99
CA HIS A 24 -26.79 9.10 -5.25
C HIS A 24 -26.63 9.41 -6.76
N PRO A 25 -27.46 10.29 -7.34
CA PRO A 25 -27.49 10.55 -8.78
C PRO A 25 -26.13 11.02 -9.34
N TYR A 26 -25.37 11.79 -8.54
CA TYR A 26 -24.02 12.22 -8.90
C TYR A 26 -23.05 11.04 -9.09
N VAL A 27 -23.09 10.06 -8.17
CA VAL A 27 -22.23 8.88 -8.23
C VAL A 27 -22.65 7.98 -9.38
N ALA A 28 -23.96 7.79 -9.58
CA ALA A 28 -24.52 7.03 -10.70
C ALA A 28 -24.06 7.59 -12.05
N HIS A 29 -24.12 8.90 -12.23
CA HIS A 29 -23.67 9.59 -13.44
C HIS A 29 -22.20 9.32 -13.76
N HIS A 30 -21.30 9.50 -12.78
CA HIS A 30 -19.87 9.29 -12.98
C HIS A 30 -19.52 7.81 -13.20
N LEU A 31 -20.23 6.90 -12.53
CA LEU A 31 -20.04 5.46 -12.73
C LEU A 31 -20.44 5.03 -14.14
N ARG A 32 -21.56 5.58 -14.66
CA ARG A 32 -21.99 5.34 -16.04
C ARG A 32 -21.05 5.98 -17.05
N LEU A 33 -20.56 7.19 -16.80
CA LEU A 33 -19.57 7.87 -17.65
C LEU A 33 -18.29 7.02 -17.78
N PHE A 34 -17.78 6.50 -16.65
CA PHE A 34 -16.63 5.61 -16.63
C PHE A 34 -16.88 4.31 -17.41
N ALA A 35 -18.05 3.69 -17.24
CA ALA A 35 -18.41 2.48 -17.98
C ALA A 35 -18.50 2.72 -19.50
N VAL A 36 -19.05 3.86 -19.93
CA VAL A 36 -19.09 4.26 -21.34
C VAL A 36 -17.68 4.47 -21.90
N GLU A 37 -16.78 5.13 -21.15
CA GLU A 37 -15.39 5.32 -21.57
C GLU A 37 -14.66 3.98 -21.77
N LEU A 38 -14.88 3.01 -20.86
CA LEU A 38 -14.33 1.66 -21.00
C LEU A 38 -14.94 0.93 -22.21
N ALA A 39 -16.24 1.02 -22.41
CA ALA A 39 -16.92 0.39 -23.54
C ALA A 39 -16.42 0.92 -24.89
N MET A 40 -16.14 2.22 -25.00
CA MET A 40 -15.53 2.82 -26.20
C MET A 40 -14.14 2.23 -26.51
N LYS A 41 -13.37 1.83 -25.48
CA LYS A 41 -12.05 1.20 -25.64
C LYS A 41 -12.15 -0.26 -26.10
N MET A 42 -13.23 -0.96 -25.78
CA MET A 42 -13.41 -2.39 -26.08
C MET A 42 -13.78 -2.71 -27.54
N LYS A 43 -14.16 -1.71 -28.37
CA LYS A 43 -14.45 -1.83 -29.82
C LYS A 43 -15.27 -3.07 -30.23
N GLY A 44 -16.56 -3.08 -29.89
CA GLY A 44 -17.51 -4.12 -30.35
C GLY A 44 -18.44 -3.63 -31.48
N PRO A 45 -18.73 -4.45 -32.51
CA PRO A 45 -19.63 -4.05 -33.60
C PRO A 45 -21.05 -3.71 -33.12
N ASP A 46 -21.53 -4.45 -32.11
CA ASP A 46 -22.89 -4.29 -31.55
C ASP A 46 -22.95 -3.29 -30.39
N ALA A 47 -21.80 -2.73 -29.98
CA ALA A 47 -21.73 -1.81 -28.84
C ALA A 47 -22.24 -0.41 -29.19
N ASN A 48 -22.16 0.00 -30.45
CA ASN A 48 -22.41 1.39 -30.86
C ASN A 48 -23.83 1.86 -30.54
N GLN A 49 -24.86 1.05 -30.82
CA GLN A 49 -26.24 1.43 -30.54
C GLN A 49 -26.52 1.54 -29.04
N PHE A 50 -25.96 0.62 -28.26
CA PHE A 50 -26.05 0.66 -26.80
C PHE A 50 -25.32 1.90 -26.24
N LEU A 51 -24.13 2.22 -26.74
CA LEU A 51 -23.34 3.38 -26.31
C LEU A 51 -24.03 4.69 -26.64
N LEU A 52 -24.62 4.85 -27.83
CA LEU A 52 -25.44 6.02 -28.17
C LEU A 52 -26.57 6.20 -27.16
N THR A 53 -27.25 5.11 -26.80
CA THR A 53 -28.33 5.16 -25.80
C THR A 53 -27.82 5.53 -24.41
N GLN A 54 -26.65 5.03 -23.99
CA GLN A 54 -26.04 5.42 -22.71
C GLN A 54 -25.60 6.88 -22.70
N MET A 55 -25.13 7.41 -23.84
CA MET A 55 -24.81 8.83 -23.99
C MET A 55 -26.05 9.72 -23.84
N ASP A 56 -27.18 9.35 -24.47
CA ASP A 56 -28.45 10.08 -24.31
C ASP A 56 -28.90 10.10 -22.84
N ILE A 57 -28.70 9.01 -22.10
CA ILE A 57 -29.01 8.95 -20.67
C ILE A 57 -28.08 9.88 -19.89
N LEU A 58 -26.77 9.88 -20.17
CA LEU A 58 -25.81 10.76 -19.52
C LEU A 58 -26.13 12.24 -19.77
N GLU A 59 -26.58 12.60 -20.97
CA GLU A 59 -27.01 13.97 -21.30
C GLU A 59 -28.26 14.39 -20.52
N LYS A 60 -29.24 13.49 -20.37
CA LYS A 60 -30.42 13.73 -19.52
C LYS A 60 -30.06 13.92 -18.05
N GLU A 61 -29.11 13.12 -17.55
CA GLU A 61 -28.66 13.21 -16.17
C GLU A 61 -27.83 14.46 -15.89
N LYS A 62 -27.06 14.94 -16.88
CA LYS A 62 -26.23 16.15 -16.73
C LYS A 62 -27.02 17.37 -16.29
N GLY A 63 -28.30 17.49 -16.67
CA GLY A 63 -29.18 18.58 -16.23
C GLY A 63 -29.70 18.42 -14.79
N THR A 64 -29.63 17.22 -14.22
CA THR A 64 -30.16 16.89 -12.88
C THR A 64 -29.05 16.80 -11.83
N VAL A 65 -27.82 16.52 -12.26
CA VAL A 65 -26.67 16.31 -11.40
C VAL A 65 -26.05 17.68 -11.06
N GLU A 66 -26.60 18.34 -10.06
CA GLU A 66 -25.87 19.41 -9.38
C GLU A 66 -24.68 18.77 -8.66
N PRO A 67 -23.43 19.23 -8.88
CA PRO A 67 -22.29 18.71 -8.14
C PRO A 67 -22.62 18.88 -6.65
N PRO A 68 -22.44 17.83 -5.82
CA PRO A 68 -22.62 17.99 -4.40
C PRO A 68 -21.73 19.16 -4.01
N LEU A 69 -22.35 20.27 -3.56
CA LEU A 69 -21.60 21.38 -3.00
C LEU A 69 -20.69 20.72 -1.99
N TYR A 70 -19.38 20.75 -2.28
CA TYR A 70 -18.39 20.22 -1.39
C TYR A 70 -18.59 20.96 -0.08
N GLN A 71 -19.32 20.35 0.85
CA GLN A 71 -19.37 20.81 2.22
C GLN A 71 -18.07 20.25 2.77
N PRO A 72 -17.00 21.07 2.89
CA PRO A 72 -15.88 20.65 3.71
C PRO A 72 -16.47 20.16 5.03
N PRO A 73 -16.01 19.03 5.58
CA PRO A 73 -16.53 18.53 6.84
C PRO A 73 -16.58 19.72 7.81
N LEU A 74 -17.79 20.01 8.30
CA LEU A 74 -18.04 21.10 9.24
C LEU A 74 -16.88 21.13 10.23
N CYS A 75 -16.22 22.29 10.32
CA CYS A 75 -15.04 22.50 11.15
C CYS A 75 -15.18 21.78 12.49
N PRO A 76 -14.09 21.21 13.05
CA PRO A 76 -14.13 20.65 14.39
C PRO A 76 -14.71 21.70 15.34
N ASP A 77 -15.62 21.24 16.20
CA ASP A 77 -16.35 22.02 17.20
C ASP A 77 -15.48 23.18 17.73
N PRO A 78 -15.92 24.45 17.65
CA PRO A 78 -15.13 25.60 18.14
C PRO A 78 -14.80 25.50 19.64
N ASN A 79 -15.43 24.59 20.38
CA ASN A 79 -15.12 24.28 21.78
C ASN A 79 -14.17 23.08 21.97
N TRP A 80 -13.64 22.47 20.91
CA TRP A 80 -12.69 21.37 21.05
C TRP A 80 -11.36 21.90 21.64
N LYS A 81 -11.11 21.55 22.89
CA LYS A 81 -9.79 21.73 23.53
C LYS A 81 -8.99 20.45 23.34
N PRO A 82 -7.77 20.51 22.79
CA PRO A 82 -6.89 19.34 22.74
C PRO A 82 -6.66 18.83 24.18
N PRO A 83 -6.61 17.50 24.38
CA PRO A 83 -6.28 16.93 25.68
C PRO A 83 -4.87 17.40 26.11
N PRO A 84 -4.64 17.60 27.43
CA PRO A 84 -3.32 17.98 27.91
C PRO A 84 -2.29 16.90 27.53
N PRO A 85 -1.05 17.29 27.20
CA PRO A 85 0.01 16.34 26.88
C PRO A 85 0.22 15.37 28.06
N PRO A 86 0.57 14.10 27.78
CA PRO A 86 0.89 13.16 28.83
C PRO A 86 2.09 13.67 29.66
N PRO A 87 2.14 13.38 30.97
CA PRO A 87 3.28 13.75 31.79
C PRO A 87 4.55 13.11 31.23
N PRO A 88 5.71 13.80 31.30
CA PRO A 88 6.97 13.25 30.84
C PRO A 88 7.27 11.92 31.54
N PRO A 89 7.83 10.92 30.83
CA PRO A 89 8.19 9.64 31.44
C PRO A 89 9.16 9.88 32.60
N GLU A 90 8.86 9.29 33.77
CA GLU A 90 9.76 9.32 34.93
C GLU A 90 11.13 8.78 34.51
N ALA A 91 12.17 9.57 34.79
CA ALA A 91 13.54 9.19 34.47
C ALA A 91 13.88 7.87 35.17
N PRO A 92 14.47 6.88 34.46
CA PRO A 92 14.88 5.64 35.08
C PRO A 92 15.93 5.91 36.18
N PRO A 93 15.92 5.13 37.28
CA PRO A 93 16.85 5.30 38.38
C PRO A 93 18.29 5.11 37.89
N VAL A 94 19.13 6.10 38.18
CA VAL A 94 20.56 6.11 37.84
C VAL A 94 21.25 5.00 38.62
N ALA A 95 21.51 3.87 37.96
CA ALA A 95 22.37 2.83 38.49
C ALA A 95 23.82 3.32 38.49
N ALA A 96 24.44 3.33 39.66
CA ALA A 96 25.83 3.72 39.88
C ALA A 96 26.78 2.83 39.05
N ALA A 97 27.50 3.45 38.12
CA ALA A 97 28.58 2.80 37.38
C ALA A 97 29.84 2.76 38.25
N GLY A 98 30.25 1.54 38.61
CA GLY A 98 31.55 1.25 39.24
C GLY A 98 32.69 1.25 38.22
N ALA A 99 33.86 1.63 38.72
CA ALA A 99 35.12 1.83 38.00
C ALA A 99 35.89 0.53 37.66
N ALA A 100 36.64 0.56 36.55
CA ALA A 100 37.92 -0.11 36.27
C ALA A 100 38.35 0.32 34.85
N ASP A 101 39.38 1.12 34.60
CA ASP A 101 40.84 1.01 34.81
C ASP A 101 41.61 0.25 33.71
N ALA A 102 42.71 0.89 33.27
CA ALA A 102 43.85 0.45 32.43
C ALA A 102 43.55 -0.01 30.98
N SER A 103 44.35 0.23 29.93
CA SER A 103 45.75 0.65 29.71
C SER A 103 45.88 0.89 28.18
N ASP A 104 46.46 2.01 27.73
CA ASP A 104 47.85 2.17 27.28
C ASP A 104 48.20 1.53 25.92
N GLY A 105 48.77 2.30 24.99
CA GLY A 105 49.05 1.80 23.62
C GLY A 105 49.44 2.84 22.56
N ARG A 106 50.63 3.41 22.73
CA ARG A 106 51.39 4.34 21.88
C ARG A 106 51.74 3.80 20.47
N ASN A 107 51.82 4.69 19.48
CA ASN A 107 52.79 4.81 18.34
C ASN A 107 52.08 5.50 17.15
N GLY A 108 52.52 6.59 16.52
CA GLY A 108 53.85 7.20 16.40
C GLY A 108 54.59 6.70 15.17
N SER A 109 54.42 7.31 13.98
CA SER A 109 55.50 7.36 12.97
C SER A 109 55.22 8.36 11.83
N THR A 110 56.22 9.20 11.62
CA THR A 110 56.50 10.16 10.53
C THR A 110 56.89 9.46 9.22
N ALA A 111 56.63 10.09 8.05
CA ALA A 111 57.63 10.39 7.02
C ALA A 111 57.02 10.85 5.67
N ASP A 112 57.79 11.73 5.03
CA ASP A 112 57.67 12.40 3.74
C ASP A 112 57.45 11.51 2.50
N GLY A 113 57.00 12.14 1.40
CA GLY A 113 57.08 11.54 0.06
C GLY A 113 56.42 12.35 -1.06
N THR A 114 57.19 13.25 -1.66
CA THR A 114 56.95 13.97 -2.92
C THR A 114 56.68 13.02 -4.10
N GLY A 115 55.73 13.33 -5.00
CA GLY A 115 55.59 12.59 -6.26
C GLY A 115 54.45 13.05 -7.16
N ALA A 116 54.82 13.55 -8.33
CA ALA A 116 53.97 14.16 -9.37
C ALA A 116 53.29 13.14 -10.31
N SER A 117 52.49 13.71 -11.24
CA SER A 117 51.93 13.17 -12.50
C SER A 117 50.50 12.60 -12.39
N ASP A 118 49.42 13.22 -12.90
CA ASP A 118 49.12 13.66 -14.28
C ASP A 118 48.76 12.46 -15.19
N THR A 119 47.45 12.27 -15.47
CA THR A 119 46.92 11.80 -16.77
C THR A 119 45.39 11.72 -16.81
N LYS A 120 44.84 12.46 -17.78
CA LYS A 120 43.51 12.41 -18.42
C LYS A 120 43.33 11.08 -19.21
N PRO A 121 42.10 10.59 -19.48
CA PRO A 121 41.38 10.86 -20.75
C PRO A 121 39.84 11.01 -20.55
N GLU A 122 39.09 11.89 -21.23
CA GLU A 122 38.71 11.95 -22.67
C GLU A 122 37.91 10.70 -23.11
N GLU A 123 36.57 10.75 -23.12
CA GLU A 123 35.63 11.23 -24.16
C GLU A 123 35.23 10.14 -25.18
N ALA A 124 33.98 10.31 -25.66
CA ALA A 124 33.31 9.67 -26.80
C ALA A 124 32.59 8.34 -26.55
N ALA A 125 31.50 8.01 -27.23
CA ALA A 125 30.39 8.72 -27.86
C ALA A 125 29.48 7.61 -28.43
N ALA A 126 28.18 7.87 -28.46
CA ALA A 126 27.18 7.39 -29.42
C ALA A 126 27.26 5.95 -30.00
N SER A 127 26.16 5.19 -29.84
CA SER A 127 25.43 4.68 -31.02
C SER A 127 24.06 4.13 -30.67
N ALA A 128 23.09 4.54 -31.48
CA ALA A 128 21.75 4.01 -31.56
C ALA A 128 21.74 2.58 -32.13
N SER A 129 20.82 1.74 -31.68
CA SER A 129 20.41 0.59 -32.49
C SER A 129 18.95 0.22 -32.25
N SER A 130 18.24 0.24 -33.37
CA SER A 130 16.88 -0.20 -33.62
C SER A 130 16.78 -1.73 -33.48
N SER A 131 15.78 -2.22 -32.73
CA SER A 131 15.31 -3.59 -32.92
C SER A 131 13.81 -3.71 -32.66
N LYS A 132 13.07 -3.91 -33.75
CA LYS A 132 11.74 -4.50 -33.82
C LYS A 132 11.83 -5.95 -33.32
N GLY A 133 11.07 -6.28 -32.29
CA GLY A 133 10.85 -7.66 -31.84
C GLY A 133 9.36 -7.93 -31.69
N MET A 134 8.77 -8.62 -32.67
CA MET A 134 7.48 -9.29 -32.53
C MET A 134 7.58 -10.35 -31.43
N PHE A 135 6.77 -10.23 -30.38
CA PHE A 135 6.47 -11.34 -29.47
C PHE A 135 4.97 -11.59 -29.44
N SER A 136 4.52 -12.46 -30.34
CA SER A 136 3.21 -13.11 -30.26
C SER A 136 3.34 -14.31 -29.32
N PHE A 137 3.05 -14.14 -28.03
CA PHE A 137 2.92 -15.25 -27.09
C PHE A 137 1.43 -15.63 -26.97
N LEU A 138 0.99 -16.44 -27.92
CA LEU A 138 -0.33 -17.08 -27.93
C LEU A 138 -0.29 -18.27 -26.96
N SER A 139 -0.53 -18.03 -25.67
CA SER A 139 -0.68 -19.11 -24.69
C SER A 139 -2.03 -19.81 -24.89
N LYS A 140 -1.98 -20.98 -25.51
CA LYS A 140 -3.05 -21.98 -25.49
C LYS A 140 -3.28 -22.44 -24.04
N GLN A 141 -4.41 -22.04 -23.47
CA GLN A 141 -4.89 -22.54 -22.20
C GLN A 141 -5.59 -23.90 -22.45
N PRO A 142 -5.18 -25.01 -21.81
CA PRO A 142 -5.94 -26.25 -21.87
C PRO A 142 -7.23 -26.14 -21.04
N PRO A 143 -8.30 -26.87 -21.42
CA PRO A 143 -9.59 -26.81 -20.72
C PRO A 143 -9.49 -27.47 -19.33
N ASN A 144 -10.03 -26.79 -18.33
CA ASN A 144 -10.25 -27.35 -16.99
C ASN A 144 -11.24 -28.52 -17.06
N PRO A 145 -10.96 -29.67 -16.43
CA PRO A 145 -11.95 -30.71 -16.25
C PRO A 145 -12.96 -30.33 -15.16
N SER A 146 -14.23 -30.48 -15.50
CA SER A 146 -15.39 -30.43 -14.62
C SER A 146 -15.27 -31.45 -13.48
N LEU A 147 -15.43 -30.98 -12.24
CA LEU A 147 -15.68 -31.82 -11.07
C LEU A 147 -17.15 -31.66 -10.68
N ASP A 148 -17.98 -32.51 -11.27
CA ASP A 148 -19.30 -32.85 -10.75
C ASP A 148 -19.20 -34.15 -9.94
N ALA A 149 -20.01 -34.18 -8.87
CA ALA A 149 -20.59 -35.33 -8.20
C ALA A 149 -19.87 -36.03 -7.03
N ALA A 150 -20.72 -36.34 -6.05
CA ALA A 150 -20.61 -37.22 -4.89
C ALA A 150 -20.01 -36.57 -3.62
N LYS A 151 -20.63 -36.64 -2.43
CA LYS A 151 -21.59 -37.64 -1.95
C LYS A 151 -22.29 -37.12 -0.70
N GLU A 152 -23.60 -37.33 -0.65
CA GLU A 152 -24.42 -37.34 0.56
C GLU A 152 -23.90 -38.36 1.57
N GLY A 153 -24.00 -38.03 2.86
CA GLY A 153 -23.58 -38.88 3.96
C GLY A 153 -24.17 -38.41 5.28
N ALA A 154 -25.47 -38.59 5.43
CA ALA A 154 -26.17 -38.46 6.70
C ALA A 154 -25.69 -39.53 7.69
N ALA A 155 -25.22 -39.11 8.86
CA ALA A 155 -25.11 -39.98 10.03
C ALA A 155 -25.59 -39.20 11.25
N ASN A 156 -26.85 -39.52 11.57
CA ASN A 156 -27.59 -39.17 12.77
C ASN A 156 -26.96 -39.89 13.97
N LEU A 157 -26.45 -39.16 14.97
CA LEU A 157 -26.07 -39.70 16.27
C LEU A 157 -26.64 -38.78 17.36
N SER A 158 -27.84 -39.15 17.80
CA SER A 158 -28.44 -38.71 19.05
C SER A 158 -27.58 -39.18 20.22
N ILE A 159 -27.13 -38.24 21.06
CA ILE A 159 -26.66 -38.55 22.41
C ILE A 159 -27.58 -37.83 23.40
N ALA A 160 -27.98 -38.62 24.38
CA ALA A 160 -29.03 -38.37 25.34
C ALA A 160 -28.71 -37.27 26.35
N GLY A 161 -29.77 -36.54 26.73
CA GLY A 161 -30.13 -36.20 28.11
C GLY A 161 -29.09 -35.52 28.99
N ASP A 162 -29.25 -34.20 29.15
CA ASP A 162 -28.77 -33.48 30.33
C ASP A 162 -29.94 -32.81 31.08
N PRO A 163 -29.92 -32.82 32.42
CA PRO A 163 -31.04 -32.41 33.26
C PRO A 163 -31.23 -30.89 33.32
N LYS A 164 -32.51 -30.50 33.26
CA LYS A 164 -33.04 -29.15 33.41
C LYS A 164 -32.55 -28.49 34.71
N PRO A 165 -31.79 -27.38 34.66
CA PRO A 165 -31.45 -26.62 35.85
C PRO A 165 -32.68 -25.82 36.38
N PRO A 166 -32.73 -25.54 37.69
CA PRO A 166 -33.84 -24.85 38.35
C PRO A 166 -33.96 -23.37 37.89
N PRO A 167 -35.16 -22.78 38.00
CA PRO A 167 -35.40 -21.39 37.61
C PRO A 167 -34.66 -20.42 38.53
N SER A 168 -33.59 -19.81 38.03
CA SER A 168 -32.91 -18.70 38.68
C SER A 168 -33.79 -17.46 38.68
N THR A 169 -34.10 -16.97 39.88
CA THR A 169 -34.74 -15.69 40.16
C THR A 169 -34.03 -14.55 39.44
N GLU A 170 -34.78 -13.85 38.59
CA GLU A 170 -34.34 -12.78 37.70
C GLU A 170 -33.91 -11.55 38.52
N ALA A 171 -32.59 -11.37 38.67
CA ALA A 171 -32.00 -10.12 39.14
C ALA A 171 -32.15 -9.03 38.05
N PRO A 172 -32.42 -7.77 38.42
CA PRO A 172 -32.63 -6.68 37.47
C PRO A 172 -31.42 -6.53 36.54
N LYS A 173 -31.67 -6.78 35.26
CA LYS A 173 -30.70 -6.73 34.17
C LYS A 173 -30.10 -5.31 34.14
N PRO A 174 -28.78 -5.14 34.37
CA PRO A 174 -28.15 -3.82 34.26
C PRO A 174 -28.43 -3.27 32.86
N PRO A 175 -28.73 -1.97 32.72
CA PRO A 175 -29.06 -1.37 31.44
C PRO A 175 -27.94 -1.72 30.45
N MET A 176 -28.30 -2.42 29.37
CA MET A 176 -27.38 -2.68 28.27
C MET A 176 -26.93 -1.32 27.74
N ILE A 177 -25.74 -0.90 28.14
CA ILE A 177 -25.01 0.19 27.51
C ILE A 177 -24.71 -0.34 26.11
N THR A 178 -25.59 -0.04 25.16
CA THR A 178 -25.31 -0.25 23.74
C THR A 178 -24.05 0.55 23.45
N PRO A 179 -22.93 -0.07 23.06
CA PRO A 179 -21.72 0.68 22.74
C PRO A 179 -22.09 1.61 21.60
N HIS A 180 -22.13 2.91 21.89
CA HIS A 180 -22.38 3.93 20.90
C HIS A 180 -21.33 3.74 19.82
N LYS A 181 -21.77 3.34 18.63
CA LYS A 181 -20.95 3.14 17.44
C LYS A 181 -20.48 4.53 17.00
N VAL A 182 -19.45 5.06 17.67
CA VAL A 182 -18.83 6.34 17.32
C VAL A 182 -18.39 6.18 15.87
N ALA A 183 -19.00 6.97 14.98
CA ALA A 183 -18.62 6.97 13.58
C ALA A 183 -17.13 7.32 13.51
N ALA A 184 -16.31 6.38 13.02
CA ALA A 184 -14.88 6.61 12.89
C ALA A 184 -14.69 7.83 12.00
N THR A 185 -13.95 8.82 12.49
CA THR A 185 -13.59 9.98 11.67
C THR A 185 -12.80 9.50 10.45
N PRO A 186 -12.86 10.21 9.30
CA PRO A 186 -12.08 9.83 8.12
C PRO A 186 -10.59 9.63 8.43
N GLN A 187 -10.03 10.46 9.32
CA GLN A 187 -8.65 10.34 9.80
C GLN A 187 -8.42 9.03 10.55
N GLN A 188 -9.33 8.64 11.45
CA GLN A 188 -9.23 7.37 12.17
C GLN A 188 -9.34 6.16 11.24
N ALA A 189 -10.21 6.24 10.22
CA ALA A 189 -10.32 5.21 9.20
C ALA A 189 -9.01 5.08 8.39
N LEU A 190 -8.39 6.20 7.99
CA LEU A 190 -7.10 6.20 7.29
C LEU A 190 -5.96 5.66 8.16
N ARG A 191 -5.91 6.01 9.45
CA ARG A 191 -4.93 5.44 10.41
C ARG A 191 -5.08 3.92 10.50
N THR A 192 -6.31 3.45 10.70
CA THR A 192 -6.62 2.03 10.83
C THR A 192 -6.23 1.28 9.55
N LEU A 193 -6.58 1.83 8.38
CA LEU A 193 -6.22 1.26 7.09
C LEU A 193 -4.70 1.20 6.89
N ALA A 194 -3.97 2.25 7.24
CA ALA A 194 -2.52 2.29 7.06
C ALA A 194 -1.78 1.28 7.94
N LEU A 195 -2.20 1.13 9.20
CA LEU A 195 -1.65 0.15 10.13
C LEU A 195 -1.97 -1.29 9.69
N ASP A 196 -3.20 -1.52 9.21
CA ASP A 196 -3.60 -2.83 8.70
C ASP A 196 -2.84 -3.22 7.43
N LEU A 197 -2.62 -2.28 6.50
CA LEU A 197 -1.73 -2.51 5.34
C LEU A 197 -0.29 -2.79 5.76
N TYR A 198 0.23 -2.06 6.74
CA TYR A 198 1.57 -2.31 7.29
C TYR A 198 1.68 -3.72 7.85
N GLU A 199 0.74 -4.13 8.70
CA GLU A 199 0.74 -5.44 9.36
C GLU A 199 0.62 -6.57 8.34
N ARG A 200 -0.30 -6.45 7.36
CA ARG A 200 -0.43 -7.44 6.29
C ARG A 200 0.83 -7.52 5.43
N GLY A 201 1.44 -6.39 5.09
CA GLY A 201 2.71 -6.33 4.39
C GLY A 201 3.84 -7.02 5.18
N ARG A 202 3.95 -6.71 6.47
CA ARG A 202 4.97 -7.26 7.37
C ARG A 202 4.84 -8.77 7.57
N GLN A 203 3.62 -9.27 7.76
CA GLN A 203 3.35 -10.70 7.95
C GLN A 203 3.66 -11.53 6.70
N ALA A 204 3.43 -10.96 5.51
CA ALA A 204 3.71 -11.62 4.23
C ALA A 204 5.17 -11.48 3.77
N ASP A 205 5.91 -10.52 4.34
CA ASP A 205 7.31 -10.27 4.02
C ASP A 205 8.23 -11.41 4.50
N LYS A 206 9.31 -11.64 3.75
CA LYS A 206 10.33 -12.65 4.04
C LYS A 206 11.70 -11.97 4.02
N PRO A 207 12.13 -11.33 5.12
CA PRO A 207 13.35 -10.50 5.13
C PRO A 207 14.61 -11.28 4.78
N ASP A 208 14.64 -12.57 5.13
CA ASP A 208 15.79 -13.46 4.89
C ASP A 208 15.79 -14.08 3.49
N THR A 209 14.75 -13.84 2.67
CA THR A 209 14.62 -14.41 1.32
C THR A 209 14.83 -13.32 0.26
N PHE A 210 15.83 -13.51 -0.60
CA PHE A 210 16.04 -12.62 -1.73
C PHE A 210 15.01 -12.91 -2.84
N PRO A 211 14.34 -11.89 -3.42
CA PRO A 211 13.39 -12.11 -4.50
C PRO A 211 14.14 -12.62 -5.73
N SER A 212 13.78 -13.82 -6.20
CA SER A 212 14.37 -14.43 -7.39
C SER A 212 13.27 -14.76 -8.41
N PRO A 213 13.52 -14.61 -9.74
CA PRO A 213 12.60 -15.06 -10.78
C PRO A 213 12.28 -16.56 -10.73
N SER A 214 13.14 -17.36 -10.08
CA SER A 214 12.92 -18.80 -9.88
C SER A 214 11.93 -19.14 -8.76
N THR A 215 11.55 -18.17 -7.93
CA THR A 215 10.67 -18.38 -6.78
C THR A 215 9.30 -17.75 -7.01
N SER A 216 8.23 -18.49 -6.72
CA SER A 216 6.86 -17.97 -6.84
C SER A 216 6.65 -16.72 -5.99
N TRP A 217 7.24 -16.70 -4.79
CA TRP A 217 7.22 -15.53 -3.91
C TRP A 217 7.86 -14.29 -4.55
N GLY A 218 9.06 -14.43 -5.15
CA GLY A 218 9.76 -13.31 -5.78
C GLY A 218 9.00 -12.71 -6.98
N VAL A 219 8.34 -13.56 -7.78
CA VAL A 219 7.62 -13.12 -8.98
C VAL A 219 6.27 -12.49 -8.64
N SER A 220 5.50 -13.08 -7.74
CA SER A 220 4.09 -12.73 -7.54
C SER A 220 3.79 -12.00 -6.24
N GLU A 221 4.47 -12.33 -5.15
CA GLU A 221 4.14 -11.83 -3.81
C GLU A 221 5.02 -10.64 -3.41
N ALA A 222 6.34 -10.70 -3.64
CA ALA A 222 7.26 -9.63 -3.29
C ALA A 222 6.86 -8.26 -3.86
N PRO A 223 6.43 -8.12 -5.14
CA PRO A 223 5.92 -6.84 -5.65
C PRO A 223 4.65 -6.35 -4.95
N LYS A 224 3.73 -7.25 -4.58
CA LYS A 224 2.50 -6.89 -3.85
C LYS A 224 2.81 -6.41 -2.44
N ILE A 225 3.70 -7.11 -1.74
CA ILE A 225 4.16 -6.78 -0.39
C ILE A 225 4.82 -5.39 -0.40
N ALA A 226 5.74 -5.17 -1.34
CA ALA A 226 6.43 -3.90 -1.45
C ALA A 226 5.45 -2.75 -1.75
N ARG A 227 4.43 -2.96 -2.61
CA ARG A 227 3.36 -1.96 -2.87
C ARG A 227 2.47 -1.73 -1.66
N CYS A 228 2.18 -2.77 -0.89
CA CYS A 228 1.38 -2.69 0.33
C CYS A 228 2.08 -1.85 1.41
N LEU A 229 3.37 -2.12 1.66
CA LEU A 229 4.20 -1.31 2.57
C LEU A 229 4.36 0.13 2.08
N HIS A 230 4.54 0.32 0.77
CA HIS A 230 4.60 1.65 0.18
C HIS A 230 3.29 2.43 0.37
N ALA A 231 2.15 1.82 0.08
CA ALA A 231 0.83 2.42 0.26
C ALA A 231 0.59 2.81 1.73
N SER A 232 0.98 1.95 2.68
CA SER A 232 0.93 2.29 4.12
C SER A 232 1.74 3.56 4.43
N ALA A 233 2.99 3.63 3.96
CA ALA A 233 3.84 4.80 4.17
C ALA A 233 3.26 6.09 3.55
N VAL A 234 2.66 6.00 2.37
CA VAL A 234 2.00 7.12 1.68
C VAL A 234 0.77 7.61 2.45
N ILE A 235 -0.07 6.70 2.92
CA ILE A 235 -1.27 7.07 3.69
C ILE A 235 -0.87 7.74 5.01
N LEU A 236 0.14 7.21 5.71
CA LEU A 236 0.67 7.83 6.92
C LEU A 236 1.28 9.22 6.65
N ASP A 237 1.87 9.44 5.47
CA ASP A 237 2.35 10.77 5.08
C ASP A 237 1.20 11.73 4.81
N ALA A 238 0.18 11.27 4.08
CA ALA A 238 -1.00 12.06 3.76
C ALA A 238 -1.78 12.48 5.01
N LEU A 239 -1.72 11.69 6.10
CA LEU A 239 -2.30 12.06 7.39
C LEU A 239 -1.71 13.35 7.97
N LYS A 240 -0.48 13.72 7.61
CA LYS A 240 0.16 14.97 8.06
C LYS A 240 -0.55 16.23 7.54
N HIS A 241 -1.32 16.12 6.47
CA HIS A 241 -2.16 17.22 5.99
C HIS A 241 -3.37 17.48 6.91
N PHE A 242 -3.80 16.49 7.69
CA PHE A 242 -4.91 16.62 8.63
C PHE A 242 -4.43 16.89 10.06
N GLU A 243 -3.28 16.32 10.44
CA GLU A 243 -2.62 16.53 11.72
C GLU A 243 -1.17 16.97 11.48
N PRO A 244 -0.79 18.21 11.83
CA PRO A 244 0.56 18.73 11.56
C PRO A 244 1.68 17.89 12.20
N THR A 245 1.36 17.16 13.27
CA THR A 245 2.32 16.33 14.00
C THR A 245 1.76 14.92 14.08
N LEU A 246 2.37 14.01 13.33
CA LEU A 246 2.04 12.60 13.40
C LEU A 246 2.52 12.03 14.75
N PRO A 247 1.71 11.25 15.48
CA PRO A 247 2.17 10.57 16.70
C PRO A 247 3.44 9.76 16.44
N ALA A 248 4.40 9.81 17.37
CA ALA A 248 5.72 9.19 17.22
C ALA A 248 5.66 7.68 16.92
N GLU A 249 4.62 6.99 17.39
CA GLU A 249 4.37 5.59 17.06
C GLU A 249 4.08 5.40 15.56
N LEU A 250 3.17 6.20 14.99
CA LEU A 250 2.82 6.16 13.58
C LEU A 250 3.98 6.59 12.68
N GLU A 251 4.82 7.52 13.16
CA GLU A 251 6.04 7.92 12.46
C GLU A 251 7.02 6.75 12.33
N ARG A 252 7.21 5.95 13.39
CA ARG A 252 8.04 4.73 13.33
C ARG A 252 7.51 3.74 12.29
N TYR A 253 6.20 3.53 12.24
CA TYR A 253 5.57 2.67 11.24
C TYR A 253 5.79 3.21 9.82
N GLN A 254 5.63 4.52 9.62
CA GLN A 254 5.87 5.18 8.34
C GLN A 254 7.31 4.98 7.87
N THR A 255 8.30 5.28 8.72
CA THR A 255 9.72 5.14 8.38
C THR A 255 10.09 3.69 8.09
N ALA A 256 9.60 2.75 8.90
CA ALA A 256 9.87 1.32 8.72
C ALA A 256 9.26 0.80 7.40
N ALA A 257 8.00 1.14 7.14
CA ALA A 257 7.29 0.76 5.91
C ALA A 257 7.97 1.32 4.67
N HIS A 258 8.32 2.61 4.68
CA HIS A 258 9.02 3.27 3.58
C HIS A 258 10.38 2.62 3.32
N ARG A 259 11.23 2.52 4.34
CA ARG A 259 12.58 1.91 4.23
C ARG A 259 12.51 0.50 3.64
N ARG A 260 11.60 -0.33 4.15
CA ARG A 260 11.46 -1.71 3.68
C ARG A 260 10.91 -1.79 2.26
N SER A 261 9.92 -0.97 1.91
CA SER A 261 9.36 -0.92 0.55
C SER A 261 10.42 -0.53 -0.50
N VAL A 262 11.30 0.43 -0.17
CA VAL A 262 12.41 0.87 -1.03
C VAL A 262 13.46 -0.23 -1.16
N GLN A 263 13.83 -0.88 -0.04
CA GLN A 263 14.77 -1.99 -0.06
C GLN A 263 14.27 -3.14 -0.94
N LEU A 264 13.02 -3.58 -0.74
CA LEU A 264 12.43 -4.68 -1.49
C LEU A 264 12.24 -4.30 -2.97
N GLY A 265 11.83 -3.05 -3.26
CA GLY A 265 11.77 -2.53 -4.62
C GLY A 265 13.13 -2.56 -5.33
N GLY A 266 14.20 -2.16 -4.65
CA GLY A 266 15.57 -2.27 -5.17
C GLY A 266 15.98 -3.71 -5.46
N GLN A 267 15.70 -4.63 -4.52
CA GLN A 267 15.98 -6.06 -4.70
C GLN A 267 15.22 -6.65 -5.90
N ILE A 268 13.94 -6.31 -6.07
CA ILE A 268 13.13 -6.73 -7.22
C ILE A 268 13.72 -6.18 -8.51
N ASN A 269 14.04 -4.89 -8.58
CA ASN A 269 14.59 -4.28 -9.80
C ASN A 269 15.91 -4.95 -10.22
N SER A 270 16.79 -5.24 -9.25
CA SER A 270 18.04 -5.97 -9.50
C SER A 270 17.80 -7.40 -9.95
N ALA A 271 16.89 -8.13 -9.29
CA ALA A 271 16.62 -9.54 -9.59
C ALA A 271 15.96 -9.75 -10.96
N PHE A 272 15.06 -8.85 -11.34
CA PHE A 272 14.28 -8.94 -12.57
C PHE A 272 14.84 -8.09 -13.72
N LYS A 273 15.93 -7.34 -13.47
CA LYS A 273 16.54 -6.40 -14.43
C LYS A 273 15.49 -5.42 -15.00
N LEU A 274 14.56 -4.99 -14.16
CA LEU A 274 13.51 -4.06 -14.55
C LEU A 274 14.11 -2.67 -14.77
N LYS A 275 13.50 -1.92 -15.70
CA LYS A 275 13.82 -0.50 -15.86
C LYS A 275 13.42 0.24 -14.59
N GLU A 276 14.21 1.24 -14.26
CA GLU A 276 14.03 2.06 -13.06
C GLU A 276 12.60 2.62 -12.99
N GLY A 277 11.83 2.26 -11.96
CA GLY A 277 10.47 2.75 -11.73
C GLY A 277 9.35 1.71 -11.73
N GLU A 278 9.62 0.44 -12.07
CA GLU A 278 8.64 -0.65 -11.97
C GLU A 278 9.20 -1.80 -11.12
N PRO A 279 8.47 -2.34 -10.12
CA PRO A 279 7.03 -2.21 -9.88
C PRO A 279 6.62 -1.10 -8.89
N ILE A 280 7.58 -0.38 -8.31
CA ILE A 280 7.36 0.72 -7.36
C ILE A 280 8.21 1.91 -7.81
N SER A 281 7.56 3.07 -7.90
CA SER A 281 8.28 4.30 -8.19
C SER A 281 9.16 4.66 -6.99
N LEU A 282 10.47 4.45 -7.13
CA LEU A 282 11.48 4.85 -6.13
C LEU A 282 11.61 6.38 -6.00
N LYS A 283 10.87 7.15 -6.80
CA LYS A 283 10.90 8.61 -6.80
C LYS A 283 10.02 9.22 -5.70
N TRP A 284 9.02 8.50 -5.20
CA TRP A 284 8.20 9.00 -4.09
C TRP A 284 8.97 8.92 -2.78
N ARG A 285 8.97 10.02 -2.02
CA ARG A 285 9.55 10.11 -0.68
C ARG A 285 8.56 10.83 0.24
N PRO A 286 8.44 10.42 1.51
CA PRO A 286 7.68 11.17 2.51
C PRO A 286 8.16 12.63 2.58
N ALA A 287 7.24 13.58 2.75
CA ALA A 287 7.56 15.01 2.77
C ALA A 287 8.67 15.36 3.78
N ASP A 288 8.64 14.75 4.96
CA ASP A 288 9.62 15.00 6.02
C ASP A 288 10.97 14.30 5.80
N MET A 289 11.00 13.26 4.95
CA MET A 289 12.24 12.56 4.58
C MET A 289 12.93 13.18 3.36
N ALA A 290 12.31 14.18 2.72
CA ALA A 290 12.94 14.99 1.68
C ALA A 290 13.93 16.00 2.26
N ALA A 291 13.81 16.33 3.56
CA ALA A 291 14.81 17.11 4.29
C ALA A 291 16.09 16.27 4.43
N ALA A 292 17.00 16.45 3.48
CA ALA A 292 18.37 15.93 3.41
C ALA A 292 18.64 14.72 4.32
N THR A 293 18.39 13.50 3.82
CA THR A 293 19.09 12.34 4.37
C THR A 293 20.58 12.68 4.33
N PRO A 294 21.30 12.70 5.47
CA PRO A 294 22.74 12.95 5.45
C PRO A 294 23.33 12.00 4.43
N LEU A 295 23.97 12.55 3.38
CA LEU A 295 24.61 11.72 2.36
C LEU A 295 25.52 10.75 3.11
N PRO A 296 25.44 9.43 2.86
CA PRO A 296 26.39 8.50 3.46
C PRO A 296 27.78 9.04 3.13
N LEU A 297 28.52 9.38 4.19
CA LEU A 297 29.90 9.84 4.05
C LEU A 297 30.63 8.83 3.15
N PRO A 298 31.41 9.30 2.17
CA PRO A 298 32.11 8.40 1.26
C PRO A 298 32.88 7.37 2.11
N PRO A 299 32.89 6.09 1.69
CA PRO A 299 33.58 5.05 2.43
C PRO A 299 35.02 5.52 2.70
N PRO A 300 35.54 5.34 3.92
CA PRO A 300 36.91 5.70 4.23
C PRO A 300 37.79 5.01 3.18
N LEU A 301 38.61 5.81 2.47
CA LEU A 301 39.56 5.30 1.50
C LEU A 301 40.52 4.39 2.24
N PHE A 302 40.23 3.08 2.25
CA PHE A 302 41.16 2.09 2.76
C PHE A 302 42.37 2.13 1.83
N PRO A 303 43.58 2.41 2.34
CA PRO A 303 44.78 2.38 1.52
C PRO A 303 44.93 0.98 0.93
N SER A 304 44.93 0.90 -0.39
CA SER A 304 45.15 -0.31 -1.16
C SER A 304 46.51 -0.89 -0.73
N VAL A 305 46.49 -1.96 0.05
CA VAL A 305 47.73 -2.68 0.38
C VAL A 305 48.22 -3.35 -0.90
N PRO A 306 49.40 -2.98 -1.44
CA PRO A 306 49.92 -3.64 -2.63
C PRO A 306 50.18 -5.11 -2.29
N ARG A 307 49.60 -6.02 -3.08
CA ARG A 307 49.95 -7.45 -3.02
C ARG A 307 51.37 -7.60 -3.58
N SER A 308 52.25 -8.10 -2.72
CA SER A 308 53.61 -8.54 -3.06
C SER A 308 53.60 -9.84 -3.86
#